data_AF-A0A5C8NP14-F1
#
_entry.id   AF-A0A5C8NP14-F1
#
_cell.length_a   1.000
_cell.length_b   1.000
_cell.length_c   1.000
_cell.angle_alpha   90.00
_cell.angle_beta   90.00
_cell.angle_gamma   90.00
#
_symmetry.space_group_name_H-M   'P 1'
#
loop_
_entity.id
_entity.type
_entity.pdbx_description
1 polymer ?
#
loop_
_entity_poly.entity_id
_entity_poly.type
_entity_poly.pdbx_seq_one_letter_code
_entity_poly.pdbx_strand_id
1 'polypeptide(L)'
;MGGNRRYGDRSPAPPAPTRRIRHVWIAPSAQYGDMTPWPGLIVQWQKRDDGWWALVAMVTIDGSLVVKWRHGRFIRPATTSIDGR
;
A
#
# COMPACT_ATOMS: atom_id res chain seq x y z
N MET A 1 -54.05 -10.40 14.13
CA MET A 1 -53.06 -10.91 13.16
C MET A 1 -51.99 -9.84 12.97
N GLY A 2 -50.79 -10.07 13.53
CA GLY A 2 -49.72 -9.08 13.64
C GLY A 2 -48.96 -8.88 12.33
N GLY A 3 -49.00 -7.66 11.80
CA GLY A 3 -48.22 -7.26 10.63
C GLY A 3 -46.87 -6.68 11.05
N ASN A 4 -45.86 -7.53 11.17
CA ASN A 4 -44.48 -7.10 11.45
C ASN A 4 -43.85 -6.49 10.19
N ARG A 5 -44.07 -5.19 9.94
CA ARG A 5 -43.27 -4.43 8.96
C ARG A 5 -42.14 -3.71 9.67
N ARG A 6 -41.03 -4.42 9.86
CA ARG A 6 -39.71 -3.83 10.18
C ARG A 6 -38.69 -4.36 9.17
N TYR A 7 -38.81 -3.88 7.93
CA TYR A 7 -37.73 -3.92 6.95
C TYR A 7 -37.26 -2.49 6.73
N GLY A 8 -36.70 -1.91 7.78
CA GLY A 8 -35.94 -0.67 7.71
C GLY A 8 -34.46 -1.04 7.81
N ASP A 9 -33.72 -0.74 6.75
CA ASP A 9 -32.32 -0.33 6.82
C ASP A 9 -31.29 -1.37 7.30
N ARG A 10 -31.17 -2.48 6.57
CA ARG A 10 -29.93 -3.28 6.55
C ARG A 10 -29.40 -3.36 5.14
N SER A 11 -29.08 -2.21 4.54
CA SER A 11 -28.02 -2.22 3.54
C SER A 11 -26.76 -2.69 4.28
N PRO A 12 -26.10 -3.78 3.88
CA PRO A 12 -24.84 -4.15 4.50
C PRO A 12 -23.91 -2.94 4.38
N ALA A 13 -23.35 -2.49 5.51
CA ALA A 13 -22.34 -1.44 5.49
C ALA A 13 -21.28 -1.82 4.44
N PRO A 14 -20.86 -0.89 3.57
CA PRO A 14 -19.83 -1.20 2.59
C PRO A 14 -18.64 -1.81 3.32
N PRO A 15 -18.02 -2.89 2.78
CA PRO A 15 -16.94 -3.57 3.46
C PRO A 15 -15.87 -2.53 3.82
N ALA A 16 -15.51 -2.48 5.11
CA ALA A 16 -14.41 -1.64 5.57
C ALA A 16 -13.23 -1.85 4.61
N PRO A 17 -12.53 -0.79 4.18
CA PRO A 17 -11.43 -0.94 3.23
C PRO A 17 -10.47 -1.96 3.82
N THR A 18 -10.40 -3.14 3.20
CA THR A 18 -9.45 -4.20 3.52
C THR A 18 -8.12 -3.48 3.71
N ARG A 19 -7.51 -3.62 4.89
CA ARG A 19 -6.32 -2.86 5.31
C ARG A 19 -5.17 -3.17 4.36
N ARG A 20 -5.17 -2.55 3.17
CA ARG A 20 -4.17 -2.74 2.14
C ARG A 20 -2.90 -2.20 2.75
N ILE A 21 -1.89 -3.04 2.93
CA ILE A 21 -0.59 -2.59 3.43
C ILE A 21 -0.11 -1.53 2.45
N ARG A 22 -0.06 -0.27 2.92
CA ARG A 22 0.36 0.87 2.10
C ARG A 22 1.80 1.26 2.39
N HIS A 23 2.27 1.04 3.62
CA HIS A 23 3.65 1.31 3.99
C HIS A 23 4.57 0.26 3.37
N VAL A 24 5.62 0.74 2.73
CA VAL A 24 6.54 -0.08 1.95
C VAL A 24 7.98 0.41 2.09
N TRP A 25 8.90 -0.54 1.93
CA TRP A 25 10.30 -0.28 1.67
C TRP A 25 10.56 -0.34 0.17
N ILE A 26 11.30 0.64 -0.34
CA ILE A 26 11.62 0.76 -1.75
C ILE A 26 13.11 0.53 -1.91
N ALA A 27 13.48 -0.51 -2.64
CA ALA A 27 14.87 -0.73 -2.98
C ALA A 27 15.36 0.45 -3.85
N PRO A 28 16.47 1.11 -3.50
CA PRO A 28 17.14 2.00 -4.43
C PRO A 28 17.54 1.17 -5.67
N SER A 29 17.64 1.80 -6.84
CA SER A 29 17.85 1.04 -8.09
C SER A 29 19.06 0.11 -8.00
N ALA A 30 19.17 -0.85 -8.92
CA ALA A 30 20.29 -1.81 -8.97
C ALA A 30 21.69 -1.17 -8.96
N GLN A 31 21.81 0.14 -9.22
CA GLN A 31 23.05 0.91 -9.13
C GLN A 31 23.52 1.17 -7.69
N TYR A 32 22.65 1.02 -6.69
CA TYR A 32 22.91 1.37 -5.29
C TYR A 32 22.77 0.15 -4.37
N GLY A 33 23.36 -0.98 -4.78
CA GLY A 33 23.13 -2.32 -4.23
C GLY A 33 23.17 -2.48 -2.71
N ASP A 34 23.90 -1.60 -2.00
CA ASP A 34 24.07 -1.66 -0.55
C ASP A 34 23.37 -0.52 0.22
N MET A 35 22.59 0.34 -0.44
CA MET A 35 21.90 1.44 0.24
C MET A 35 20.66 0.97 0.99
N THR A 36 20.46 1.58 2.17
CA THR A 36 19.24 1.42 2.99
C THR A 36 17.98 1.67 2.15
N PRO A 37 17.01 0.73 2.13
CA PRO A 37 15.74 0.91 1.45
C PRO A 37 15.02 2.19 1.90
N TRP A 38 14.38 2.88 0.97
CA TRP A 38 13.67 4.12 1.28
C TRP A 38 12.26 3.81 1.80
N PRO A 39 11.81 4.46 2.89
CA PRO A 39 10.44 4.33 3.36
C PRO A 39 9.49 5.02 2.38
N GLY A 40 8.34 4.41 2.13
CA GLY A 40 7.31 5.01 1.29
C GLY A 40 5.90 4.49 1.52
N LEU A 41 4.97 5.12 0.82
CA LEU A 41 3.54 4.86 0.87
C LEU A 41 2.99 4.64 -0.53
N ILE A 42 2.33 3.50 -0.75
CA ILE A 42 1.59 3.23 -1.98
C ILE A 42 0.37 4.16 -2.05
N VAL A 43 0.32 4.96 -3.12
CA VAL A 43 -0.83 5.81 -3.46
C VAL A 43 -1.78 5.06 -4.38
N GLN A 44 -1.25 4.39 -5.40
CA GLN A 44 -2.04 3.72 -6.44
C GLN A 44 -1.26 2.55 -7.07
N TRP A 45 -1.99 1.51 -7.51
CA TRP A 45 -1.45 0.45 -8.38
C TRP A 45 -1.95 0.60 -9.81
N GLN A 46 -1.11 0.22 -10.77
CA GLN A 46 -1.44 0.16 -12.19
C GLN A 46 -0.74 -1.05 -12.82
N LYS A 47 -1.47 -1.82 -13.64
CA LYS A 47 -0.86 -2.86 -14.48
C LYS A 47 -0.41 -2.22 -15.79
N ARG A 48 0.84 -2.48 -16.19
CA ARG A 48 1.47 -2.07 -17.45
C ARG A 48 1.97 -3.31 -18.19
N ASP A 49 2.47 -3.14 -19.41
CA ASP A 49 2.90 -4.25 -20.28
C ASP A 49 4.02 -5.11 -19.65
N ASP A 50 4.90 -4.49 -18.86
CA ASP A 50 6.02 -5.14 -18.19
C ASP A 50 5.70 -5.59 -16.75
N GLY A 51 4.48 -5.37 -16.25
CA GLY A 51 4.03 -5.87 -14.95
C GLY A 51 3.27 -4.86 -14.09
N TRP A 52 3.27 -5.10 -12.78
CA TRP A 52 2.60 -4.21 -11.82
C TRP A 52 3.51 -3.07 -11.40
N TRP A 53 2.97 -1.86 -11.44
CA TRP A 53 3.62 -0.64 -10.99
C TRP A 53 2.79 0.02 -9.90
N ALA A 54 3.48 0.65 -8.94
CA ALA A 54 2.83 1.50 -7.95
C ALA A 54 3.32 2.93 -8.05
N LEU A 55 2.41 3.88 -7.87
CA LEU A 55 2.75 5.26 -7.58
C LEU A 55 3.05 5.33 -6.08
N VAL A 56 4.27 5.71 -5.74
CA VAL A 56 4.75 5.69 -4.36
C VAL A 56 5.23 7.09 -3.98
N ALA A 57 4.77 7.57 -2.82
CA ALA A 57 5.35 8.72 -2.14
C ALA A 57 6.45 8.20 -1.21
N MET A 58 7.69 8.65 -1.39
CA MET A 58 8.86 8.13 -0.66
C MET A 58 9.75 9.26 -0.18
N VAL A 59 10.40 9.05 0.96
CA VAL A 59 11.37 10.00 1.52
C VAL A 59 12.77 9.51 1.17
N THR A 60 13.52 10.33 0.45
CA THR A 60 14.90 10.06 0.06
C THR A 60 15.88 10.43 1.19
N ILE A 61 17.15 10.03 1.04
CA ILE A 61 18.17 10.18 2.09
C ILE A 61 18.49 11.64 2.45
N ASP A 62 18.29 12.56 1.51
CA ASP A 62 18.39 14.01 1.69
C ASP A 62 17.16 14.62 2.39
N GLY A 63 16.16 13.81 2.75
CA GLY A 63 14.92 14.26 3.38
C GLY A 63 13.85 14.74 2.40
N SER A 64 14.10 14.67 1.08
CA SER A 64 13.12 15.11 0.08
C SER A 64 11.96 14.11 -0.05
N LEU A 65 10.73 14.62 -0.16
CA LEU A 65 9.56 13.82 -0.51
C LEU A 65 9.41 13.74 -2.03
N VAL A 66 9.46 12.52 -2.58
CA VAL A 66 9.35 12.28 -4.01
C VAL A 66 8.16 11.38 -4.29
N VAL A 67 7.36 11.71 -5.31
CA VAL A 67 6.25 10.87 -5.78
C VAL A 67 6.61 10.32 -7.16
N LYS A 68 6.76 9.00 -7.28
CA LYS A 68 7.20 8.38 -8.54
C LYS A 68 6.62 6.97 -8.73
N TRP A 69 6.42 6.60 -9.98
CA TRP A 69 6.09 5.22 -10.36
C TRP A 69 7.30 4.29 -10.14
N ARG A 70 7.08 3.18 -9.45
CA ARG A 70 8.06 2.12 -9.21
C ARG A 70 7.49 0.76 -9.62
N HIS A 71 8.31 -0.03 -10.30
CA HIS A 71 7.97 -1.41 -10.62
C HIS A 71 7.84 -2.23 -9.33
N GLY A 72 6.83 -3.09 -9.23
CA GLY A 72 6.50 -3.85 -8.02
C GLY A 72 7.66 -4.70 -7.49
N ARG A 73 8.56 -5.14 -8.36
CA ARG A 73 9.80 -5.87 -7.98
C ARG A 73 10.70 -5.11 -7.00
N PHE A 74 10.63 -3.78 -6.96
CA PHE A 74 11.42 -2.94 -6.06
C PHE A 74 10.68 -2.56 -4.77
N ILE A 75 9.48 -3.07 -4.56
CA ILE A 75 8.60 -2.69 -3.46
C ILE A 75 8.45 -3.88 -2.53
N ARG A 76 8.74 -3.67 -1.24
CA ARG A 76 8.55 -4.65 -0.18
C ARG A 76 7.57 -4.09 0.86
N PRO A 77 6.62 -4.88 1.36
CA PRO A 77 5.78 -4.44 2.47
C PRO A 77 6.63 -4.01 3.66
N ALA A 78 6.31 -2.86 4.26
CA ALA A 78 6.79 -2.55 5.59
C ALA A 78 5.90 -3.33 6.58
N THR A 79 6.18 -4.61 6.73
CA THR A 79 5.56 -5.43 7.76
C THR A 79 5.98 -4.86 9.11
N THR A 80 4.99 -4.49 9.93
CA THR A 80 5.20 -4.44 11.37
C THR A 80 5.63 -5.84 11.77
N SER A 81 6.81 -6.00 12.39
CA SER A 81 7.10 -7.25 13.09
C SER A 81 6.00 -7.43 14.14
N ILE A 82 5.18 -8.47 13.98
CA ILE A 82 4.25 -8.95 15.00
C ILE A 82 4.87 -10.18 15.67
N ASP A 83 6.20 -10.20 15.80
CA ASP A 83 6.84 -11.15 16.71
C ASP A 83 6.64 -10.62 18.13
N GLY A 84 5.49 -10.99 18.68
CA GLY A 84 5.32 -11.06 20.12
C GLY A 84 6.31 -12.08 20.68
N ARG A 85 7.21 -11.60 21.53
CA ARG A 85 7.88 -12.43 22.52
C ARG A 85 8.05 -11.64 23.81
#